data_AF-A0AAW1MG40-F1
#
_entry.id   AF-A0AAW1MG40-F1
#
_cell.length_a   1.000
_cell.length_b   1.000
_cell.length_c   1.000
_cell.angle_alpha   90.00
_cell.angle_beta   90.00
_cell.angle_gamma   90.00
#
_symmetry.space_group_name_H-M   'P 1'
#
loop_
_entity.id
_entity.type
_entity.pdbx_description
1 polymer ?
#
loop_
_entity_poly.entity_id
_entity_poly.type
_entity_poly.pdbx_seq_one_letter_code
_entity_poly.pdbx_strand_id
1 'polypeptide(L)'
;MEVDTSSAISVISEKEYKIYFKDLKLCKSDLELKSYNGNAIIVLGYILDNAKINDTIERNLKLFAIKNGGLPLIGGDWVKTLSISVDSLFSLSCLNTLNVDLNTKVSNLVAKKFPDG
;
A
#
# COMPACT_ATOMS: atom_id res chain seq x y z
N MET A 1 4.35 5.46 11.03
CA MET A 1 4.52 4.93 9.66
C MET A 1 3.29 5.31 8.85
N GLU A 2 3.42 5.42 7.55
CA GLU A 2 2.31 5.68 6.63
C GLU A 2 1.82 4.37 6.02
N VAL A 3 0.50 4.18 5.89
CA VAL A 3 -0.08 2.99 5.27
C VAL A 3 -0.15 3.22 3.76
N ASP A 4 0.52 2.38 2.99
CA ASP A 4 0.54 2.42 1.53
C ASP A 4 0.14 1.07 0.96
N THR A 5 -1.15 0.94 0.63
CA THR A 5 -1.71 -0.29 0.04
C THR A 5 -1.21 -0.58 -1.37
N SER A 6 -0.59 0.40 -2.03
CA SER A 6 0.00 0.24 -3.36
C SER A 6 1.41 -0.35 -3.31
N SER A 7 2.10 -0.25 -2.16
CA SER A 7 3.35 -0.94 -1.91
C SER A 7 3.09 -2.41 -1.56
N ALA A 8 3.83 -3.33 -2.17
CA ALA A 8 3.72 -4.75 -1.85
C ALA A 8 4.32 -5.10 -0.47
N ILE A 9 5.30 -4.33 -0.01
CA ILE A 9 6.10 -4.64 1.17
C ILE A 9 6.29 -3.43 2.10
N SER A 10 6.55 -3.71 3.37
CA SER A 10 6.82 -2.69 4.38
C SER A 10 8.31 -2.33 4.44
N VAL A 11 8.61 -1.03 4.43
CA VAL A 11 9.96 -0.51 4.34
C VAL A 11 10.22 0.58 5.38
N ILE A 12 11.49 0.72 5.77
CA ILE A 12 11.99 1.80 6.63
C ILE A 12 13.27 2.38 6.03
N SER A 13 13.47 3.69 6.19
CA SER A 13 14.72 4.32 5.77
C SER A 13 15.90 3.82 6.61
N GLU A 14 17.09 3.74 6.00
CA GLU A 14 18.34 3.46 6.72
C GLU A 14 18.54 4.40 7.92
N LYS A 15 18.17 5.67 7.75
CA LYS A 15 18.27 6.69 8.81
C LYS A 15 17.42 6.30 10.01
N GLU A 16 16.15 5.96 9.80
CA GLU A 16 15.24 5.62 10.90
C GLU A 16 15.55 4.25 11.49
N TYR A 17 15.97 3.29 10.66
CA TYR A 17 16.50 2.01 11.14
C TYR A 17 17.65 2.24 12.13
N LYS A 18 18.62 3.11 11.81
CA LYS A 18 19.74 3.43 12.72
C LYS A 18 19.32 4.17 13.99
N ILE A 19 18.19 4.87 13.98
CA ILE A 19 17.69 5.58 15.15
C ILE A 19 16.95 4.61 16.09
N TYR A 20 16.04 3.82 15.55
CA TYR A 20 15.08 3.03 16.34
C TYR A 20 15.46 1.56 16.49
N PHE A 21 16.23 1.00 15.55
CA PHE A 21 16.45 -0.44 15.41
C PHE A 21 17.92 -0.81 15.23
N LYS A 22 18.88 0.08 15.54
CA LYS A 22 20.32 -0.15 15.37
C LYS A 22 20.86 -1.40 16.08
N ASP A 23 20.20 -1.81 17.15
CA ASP A 23 20.60 -2.97 17.96
C ASP A 23 20.14 -4.29 17.34
N LEU A 24 19.21 -4.23 16.36
CA LEU A 24 18.74 -5.37 15.60
C LEU A 24 19.58 -5.53 14.33
N LYS A 25 20.26 -6.67 14.18
CA LYS A 25 21.06 -6.94 12.98
C LYS A 25 20.16 -7.14 11.76
N LEU A 26 20.55 -6.54 10.62
CA LEU A 26 19.90 -6.79 9.35
C LEU A 26 20.18 -8.22 8.86
N CYS A 27 19.12 -8.95 8.56
CA CYS A 27 19.17 -10.19 7.78
C CYS A 27 19.40 -9.85 6.31
N LYS A 28 20.18 -10.69 5.62
CA LYS A 28 20.40 -10.56 4.18
C LYS A 28 19.08 -10.77 3.45
N SER A 29 18.86 -9.96 2.41
CA SER A 29 17.75 -10.10 1.48
C SER A 29 18.30 -10.16 0.06
N ASP A 30 17.74 -11.04 -0.77
CA ASP A 30 17.96 -11.04 -2.22
C ASP A 30 16.79 -10.33 -2.96
N LEU A 31 15.98 -9.57 -2.22
CA LEU A 31 14.84 -8.82 -2.76
C LEU A 31 15.29 -7.60 -3.54
N GLU A 32 14.82 -7.48 -4.77
CA GLU A 32 14.99 -6.30 -5.61
C GLU A 32 13.71 -5.47 -5.62
N LEU A 33 13.85 -4.17 -5.35
CA LEU A 33 12.73 -3.24 -5.29
C LEU A 33 12.86 -2.15 -6.34
N LYS A 34 11.72 -1.71 -6.85
CA LYS A 34 11.62 -0.57 -7.75
C LYS A 34 10.55 0.39 -7.25
N SER A 35 10.81 1.68 -7.33
CA SER A 35 9.78 2.69 -7.14
C SER A 35 8.82 2.70 -8.33
N TYR A 36 7.68 3.37 -8.17
CA TYR A 36 6.65 3.47 -9.22
C TYR A 36 7.16 4.08 -10.53
N ASN A 37 8.20 4.93 -10.47
CA ASN A 37 8.85 5.52 -11.63
C ASN A 37 9.97 4.65 -12.23
N GLY A 38 10.11 3.40 -11.77
CA GLY A 38 11.04 2.41 -12.30
C GLY A 38 12.47 2.47 -11.75
N ASN A 39 12.79 3.46 -10.90
CA ASN A 39 14.12 3.54 -10.29
C ASN A 39 14.34 2.41 -9.30
N ALA A 40 15.56 1.86 -9.29
CA ALA A 40 15.93 0.81 -8.34
C ALA A 40 16.03 1.37 -6.91
N ILE A 41 15.46 0.66 -5.96
CA ILE A 41 15.57 0.93 -4.53
C ILE A 41 16.59 -0.05 -3.95
N ILE A 42 17.62 0.48 -3.29
CA ILE A 42 18.68 -0.33 -2.69
C ILE A 42 18.20 -0.86 -1.35
N VAL A 43 18.01 -2.17 -1.25
CA VAL A 43 17.68 -2.88 -0.01
C VAL A 43 18.97 -3.21 0.74
N LEU A 44 19.05 -2.83 2.01
CA LEU A 44 20.19 -3.12 2.88
C LEU A 44 20.02 -4.46 3.62
N GLY A 45 18.78 -4.89 3.78
CA GLY A 45 18.39 -6.11 4.47
C GLY A 45 17.01 -5.94 5.10
N TYR A 46 16.65 -6.85 5.99
CA TYR A 46 15.42 -6.73 6.80
C TYR A 46 15.68 -7.06 8.26
N ILE A 47 14.83 -6.55 9.15
CA ILE A 47 14.70 -7.02 10.52
C ILE A 47 13.42 -7.83 10.66
N LEU A 48 13.38 -8.72 11.66
CA LEU A 48 12.15 -9.33 12.14
C LEU A 48 11.64 -8.49 13.31
N ASP A 49 10.49 -7.86 13.12
CA ASP A 49 9.86 -6.98 14.09
C ASP A 49 8.54 -7.57 14.61
N ASN A 50 8.15 -7.15 15.81
CA ASN A 50 6.85 -7.46 16.39
C ASN A 50 5.99 -6.19 16.33
N ALA A 51 5.04 -6.16 15.41
CA ALA A 51 4.14 -5.02 15.26
C ALA A 51 2.94 -5.17 16.19
N LYS A 52 2.59 -4.08 16.89
CA LYS A 52 1.38 -4.00 17.70
C LYS A 52 0.37 -3.07 17.02
N ILE A 53 -0.85 -3.56 16.82
CA ILE A 53 -2.00 -2.77 16.39
C ILE A 53 -3.12 -2.93 17.41
N ASN A 54 -3.58 -1.82 18.00
CA ASN A 54 -4.50 -1.83 19.14
C ASN A 54 -3.99 -2.77 20.25
N ASP A 55 -4.73 -3.82 20.58
CA ASP A 55 -4.36 -4.82 21.59
C ASP A 55 -3.76 -6.11 21.00
N THR A 56 -3.63 -6.20 19.68
CA THR A 56 -3.10 -7.37 18.97
C THR A 56 -1.62 -7.17 18.64
N ILE A 57 -0.82 -8.22 18.83
CA ILE A 57 0.61 -8.24 18.48
C ILE A 57 0.82 -9.32 17.42
N GLU A 58 1.26 -8.89 16.24
CA GLU A 58 1.78 -9.79 15.21
C GLU A 58 3.30 -9.87 15.31
N ARG A 59 3.83 -11.09 15.17
CA ARG A 59 5.24 -11.37 15.43
C ARG A 59 5.98 -11.75 14.16
N ASN A 60 7.28 -11.49 14.16
CA ASN A 60 8.22 -11.87 13.09
C ASN A 60 7.86 -11.29 11.71
N LEU A 61 7.33 -10.06 11.69
CA LEU A 61 7.07 -9.36 10.44
C LEU A 61 8.38 -8.81 9.87
N LYS A 62 8.57 -8.94 8.57
CA LYS A 62 9.76 -8.40 7.89
C LYS A 62 9.59 -6.90 7.68
N LEU A 63 10.53 -6.12 8.20
CA LEU A 63 10.65 -4.70 7.88
C LEU A 63 11.95 -4.48 7.11
N PHE A 64 11.84 -4.08 5.84
CA PHE A 64 13.00 -3.93 4.97
C PHE A 64 13.65 -2.56 5.14
N ALA A 65 14.93 -2.53 5.47
CA ALA A 65 15.70 -1.29 5.52
C ALA A 65 16.21 -0.93 4.12
N ILE A 66 15.91 0.29 3.67
CA ILE A 66 16.27 0.78 2.33
C ILE A 66 17.17 2.01 2.41
N LYS A 67 18.11 2.12 1.47
CA LYS A 67 19.00 3.27 1.35
C LYS A 67 18.25 4.47 0.80
N ASN A 68 18.50 5.66 1.37
CA ASN A 68 17.89 6.92 0.95
C ASN A 68 16.34 6.90 0.90
N GLY A 69 15.71 6.08 1.74
CA GLY A 69 14.26 6.04 1.88
C GLY A 69 13.69 7.30 2.56
N GLY A 70 12.41 7.57 2.28
CA GLY A 70 11.62 8.61 2.95
C GLY A 70 11.03 8.11 4.28
N LEU A 71 9.81 8.55 4.58
CA LEU A 71 9.05 8.07 5.74
C LEU A 71 8.85 6.54 5.66
N PRO A 72 8.79 5.81 6.78
CA PRO A 72 8.56 4.37 6.77
C PRO A 72 7.13 4.06 6.34
N LEU A 73 7.01 3.02 5.52
CA LEU A 73 5.76 2.61 4.88
C LEU A 73 5.32 1.23 5.36
N ILE A 74 4.03 1.08 5.59
CA ILE A 74 3.34 -0.19 5.84
C ILE A 74 2.71 -0.61 4.51
N GLY A 75 3.30 -1.62 3.90
CA GLY A 75 2.84 -2.20 2.64
C GLY A 75 1.80 -3.30 2.82
N GLY A 76 1.38 -3.87 1.69
CA GLY A 76 0.38 -4.92 1.60
C GLY A 76 0.69 -6.17 2.40
N ASP A 77 1.96 -6.50 2.62
CA ASP A 77 2.42 -7.61 3.47
C ASP A 77 1.94 -7.44 4.92
N TRP A 78 2.15 -6.27 5.51
CA TRP A 78 1.73 -5.96 6.86
C TRP A 78 0.23 -5.63 6.93
N VAL A 79 -0.33 -4.92 5.96
CA VAL A 79 -1.78 -4.63 5.90
C VAL A 79 -2.59 -5.92 5.96
N LYS A 80 -2.22 -6.94 5.17
CA LYS A 80 -2.88 -8.24 5.16
C LYS A 80 -2.70 -8.98 6.49
N THR A 81 -1.48 -8.98 7.03
CA THR A 81 -1.17 -9.75 8.25
C THR A 81 -1.80 -9.12 9.49
N LEU A 82 -1.77 -7.80 9.60
CA LEU A 82 -2.36 -7.04 10.70
C LEU A 82 -3.88 -6.87 10.59
N SER A 83 -4.51 -7.43 9.54
CA SER A 83 -5.94 -7.31 9.26
C SER A 83 -6.44 -5.86 9.31
N ILE A 84 -5.66 -4.93 8.74
CA ILE A 84 -6.03 -3.51 8.70
C ILE A 84 -7.22 -3.38 7.74
N SER A 85 -8.43 -3.18 8.28
CA SER A 85 -9.64 -3.03 7.49
C SER A 85 -9.59 -1.75 6.66
N VAL A 86 -9.57 -1.89 5.34
CA VAL A 86 -9.69 -0.77 4.38
C VAL A 86 -11.17 -0.44 4.09
N ASP A 87 -12.10 -1.21 4.67
CA ASP A 87 -13.54 -1.18 4.39
C ASP A 87 -14.20 0.17 4.66
N SER A 88 -13.60 1.02 5.51
CA SER A 88 -14.11 2.36 5.82
C SER A 88 -13.65 3.46 4.87
N LEU A 89 -12.70 3.19 3.94
CA LEU A 89 -12.12 4.22 3.06
C LEU A 89 -12.86 4.37 1.72
N PHE A 90 -13.66 3.38 1.33
CA PHE A 90 -14.50 3.44 0.13
C PHE A 90 -15.96 3.72 0.48
N SER A 91 -16.23 4.83 1.17
CA SER A 91 -17.56 5.43 1.06
C SER A 91 -17.65 5.99 -0.36
N LEU A 92 -18.18 5.19 -1.28
CA LEU A 92 -18.41 5.56 -2.67
C LEU A 92 -19.46 6.67 -2.75
N SER A 93 -19.06 7.91 -2.45
CA SER A 93 -19.85 9.11 -2.71
C SER A 93 -20.07 9.34 -4.21
N CYS A 94 -19.40 8.59 -5.10
CA CYS A 94 -19.53 8.71 -6.56
C CYS A 94 -20.59 7.81 -7.20
N LEU A 95 -21.28 6.93 -6.46
CA LEU A 95 -22.34 6.08 -7.04
C LEU A 95 -23.48 6.90 -7.67
N ASN A 96 -23.77 8.09 -7.13
CA ASN A 96 -24.79 8.97 -7.72
C ASN A 96 -24.34 9.60 -9.05
N THR A 97 -23.05 9.89 -9.23
CA THR A 97 -22.54 10.51 -10.46
C THR A 97 -22.43 9.48 -11.59
N LEU A 98 -22.01 8.25 -11.28
CA LEU A 98 -21.90 7.17 -12.28
C LEU A 98 -23.26 6.72 -12.81
N ASN A 99 -24.30 6.69 -11.97
CA ASN A 99 -25.64 6.31 -12.41
C ASN A 99 -26.26 7.33 -13.38
N VAL A 100 -26.02 8.62 -13.17
CA VAL A 100 -26.49 9.67 -14.09
C VAL A 100 -25.77 9.56 -15.43
N ASP A 101 -24.46 9.32 -15.41
CA ASP A 101 -23.63 9.31 -16.63
C ASP A 101 -23.87 8.04 -17.49
N LEU A 102 -24.11 6.89 -16.86
CA LEU A 102 -24.49 5.65 -17.54
C LEU A 102 -25.91 5.76 -18.16
N ASN A 103 -26.89 6.27 -17.42
CA ASN A 103 -28.25 6.42 -17.94
C ASN A 103 -28.30 7.41 -19.12
N THR A 104 -27.48 8.46 -19.08
CA THR A 104 -27.39 9.44 -20.16
C THR A 104 -26.70 8.85 -21.39
N LYS A 105 -25.60 8.10 -21.23
CA LYS A 105 -24.93 7.40 -22.34
C LYS A 105 -25.81 6.32 -22.96
N VAL A 106 -26.50 5.52 -22.16
CA VAL A 106 -27.41 4.48 -22.65
C VAL A 106 -28.59 5.11 -23.41
N SER A 107 -29.24 6.13 -22.84
CA SER A 107 -30.35 6.83 -23.52
C SER A 107 -29.91 7.44 -24.85
N ASN A 108 -28.74 8.07 -24.90
CA ASN A 108 -28.19 8.63 -26.14
C ASN A 108 -27.83 7.56 -27.18
N LEU A 109 -27.33 6.40 -26.76
CA LEU A 109 -27.05 5.28 -27.65
C LEU A 109 -28.33 4.64 -28.21
N VAL A 110 -29.38 4.53 -27.39
CA VAL A 110 -30.69 4.02 -27.81
C VAL A 110 -31.33 4.98 -28.81
N ALA A 111 -31.37 6.28 -28.51
CA ALA A 111 -31.91 7.30 -29.41
C ALA A 111 -31.14 7.38 -30.74
N LYS A 112 -29.81 7.17 -30.72
CA LYS A 112 -29.00 7.12 -31.95
C LYS A 112 -29.28 5.86 -32.79
N LYS A 113 -29.66 4.75 -32.15
CA LYS A 113 -29.86 3.45 -32.81
C LYS A 113 -31.29 3.27 -33.32
N PHE A 114 -32.26 3.95 -32.73
CA PHE A 114 -33.68 3.94 -33.11
C PHE A 114 -34.23 5.37 -33.04
N PRO A 115 -33.98 6.20 -34.06
CA PRO A 115 -34.40 7.61 -34.05
C PRO A 115 -35.92 7.82 -34.22
N ASP A 116 -36.66 6.82 -34.73
CA ASP A 116 -38.10 6.93 -35.04
C ASP A 116 -38.90 5.71 -34.51
N GLY A 117 -39.10 5.68 -33.19
CA GLY A 117 -40.05 4.77 -32.51
C GLY A 117 -40.99 5.56 -31.61
#